data_AF-A0A838RDB5-F1
#
_entry.id   AF-A0A838RDB5-F1
#
_cell.length_a   1.000
_cell.length_b   1.000
_cell.length_c   1.000
_cell.angle_alpha   90.00
_cell.angle_beta   90.00
_cell.angle_gamma   90.00
#
_symmetry.space_group_name_H-M   'P 1'
#
loop_
_entity.id
_entity.type
_entity.pdbx_description
1 polymer ?
#
loop_
_entity_poly.entity_id
_entity_poly.type
_entity_poly.pdbx_seq_one_letter_code
_entity_poly.pdbx_strand_id
1 'polypeptide(L)'
;MSRKPLVALVGRPNVGKSTLFNRIIGERRAIIQDEPGTTRDRNYGESEWGGRDFLIIDTGGLLVRDEDHFAPRIRAQALAAMEEADVIVFVVDTREGLTSADRDVADLLRRTEKPIILTANKAESAERRMDAVEFYELALGDPLPITAHHGTGVGDLLDMVVSHLPPLEPVETEESGIKVAILGRPNVGKSSLLNKMLREERVMVSPIAGTTRDTIDTELTWEGETFTMIDTAGIRRRGKVEQGVEYVSVLRAIKALERCDVALLLIDASQGVTAQDTHVAGYIIENFKSVVVLVNKWDLIEKDTYTMIDYEKHVREELAFMPYVPVLFIS
;
A
#
# COMPACT_ATOMS: atom_id res chain seq x y z
N MET A 1 3.26 -4.18 17.06
CA MET A 1 2.32 -3.11 16.64
C MET A 1 1.08 -3.79 16.09
N SER A 2 -0.12 -3.30 16.41
CA SER A 2 -1.39 -3.83 15.89
C SER A 2 -1.54 -3.45 14.42
N ARG A 3 -2.13 -4.33 13.59
CA ARG A 3 -2.46 -4.01 12.20
C ARG A 3 -3.43 -2.83 12.17
N LYS A 4 -3.06 -1.72 11.54
CA LYS A 4 -3.97 -0.58 11.39
C LYS A 4 -4.95 -0.88 10.24
N PRO A 5 -6.24 -0.57 10.40
CA PRO A 5 -7.19 -0.67 9.30
C PRO A 5 -6.82 0.27 8.15
N LEU A 6 -7.08 -0.14 6.91
CA LEU A 6 -6.80 0.65 5.71
C LEU A 6 -8.07 1.27 5.11
N VAL A 7 -8.03 2.57 4.87
CA VAL A 7 -9.08 3.35 4.20
C VAL A 7 -8.59 3.78 2.83
N ALA A 8 -9.30 3.39 1.76
CA ALA A 8 -8.92 3.79 0.40
C ALA A 8 -9.86 4.85 -0.18
N LEU A 9 -9.29 5.94 -0.68
CA LEU A 9 -10.00 6.95 -1.47
C LEU A 9 -10.01 6.53 -2.94
N VAL A 10 -11.18 6.23 -3.47
CA VAL A 10 -11.39 5.80 -4.87
C VAL A 10 -12.25 6.83 -5.59
N GLY A 11 -12.04 6.98 -6.90
CA GLY A 11 -12.84 7.86 -7.74
C GLY A 11 -12.05 8.32 -8.96
N ARG A 12 -12.74 8.87 -9.96
CA ARG A 12 -12.09 9.37 -11.18
C ARG A 12 -11.12 10.53 -10.89
N PRO A 13 -10.22 10.91 -11.83
CA PRO A 13 -9.33 12.06 -11.65
C PRO A 13 -10.09 13.35 -11.31
N ASN A 14 -9.44 14.25 -10.58
CA ASN A 14 -9.93 15.61 -10.28
C ASN A 14 -11.21 15.74 -9.41
N VAL A 15 -11.80 14.65 -8.90
CA VAL A 15 -12.91 14.70 -7.93
C VAL A 15 -12.51 15.24 -6.55
N GLY A 16 -11.21 15.43 -6.29
CA GLY A 16 -10.68 15.99 -5.05
C GLY A 16 -10.19 14.98 -4.01
N LYS A 17 -9.86 13.74 -4.42
CA LYS A 17 -9.26 12.71 -3.55
C LYS A 17 -8.02 13.21 -2.81
N SER A 18 -7.05 13.79 -3.52
CA SER A 18 -5.80 14.26 -2.91
C SER A 18 -6.03 15.42 -1.94
N THR A 19 -7.01 16.28 -2.21
CA THR A 19 -7.43 17.34 -1.28
C THR A 19 -8.02 16.75 0.00
N LEU A 20 -8.88 15.73 -0.13
CA LEU A 20 -9.48 15.04 1.00
C LEU A 20 -8.42 14.27 1.81
N PHE A 21 -7.54 13.54 1.13
CA PHE A 21 -6.40 12.83 1.71
C PHE A 21 -5.53 13.76 2.57
N ASN A 22 -5.06 14.87 1.99
CA ASN A 22 -4.22 15.83 2.70
C ASN A 22 -4.93 16.44 3.91
N ARG A 23 -6.24 16.65 3.82
CA ARG A 23 -7.04 17.14 4.94
C ARG A 23 -7.16 16.11 6.06
N ILE A 24 -7.35 14.83 5.73
CA ILE A 24 -7.49 13.75 6.71
C ILE A 24 -6.17 13.48 7.45
N ILE A 25 -5.03 13.59 6.76
CA ILE A 25 -3.71 13.38 7.39
C ILE A 25 -3.31 14.57 8.29
N GLY A 26 -3.74 15.78 7.96
CA GLY A 26 -3.46 16.97 8.77
C GLY A 26 -1.95 17.25 8.95
N GLU A 27 -1.55 17.59 10.18
CA GLU A 27 -0.16 17.92 10.56
C GLU A 27 0.66 16.74 11.13
N ARG A 28 0.12 15.50 11.18
CA ARG A 28 0.94 14.31 11.50
C ARG A 28 1.89 14.03 10.32
N ARG A 29 2.93 14.85 10.25
CA ARG A 29 4.07 14.70 9.35
C ARG A 29 4.81 13.45 9.80
N ALA A 30 4.77 12.38 9.01
CA ALA A 30 5.90 11.46 8.99
C ALA A 30 7.13 12.34 8.70
N ILE A 31 7.99 12.46 9.71
CA ILE A 31 9.16 13.33 9.69
C ILE A 31 10.10 12.79 8.61
N ILE A 32 10.36 13.56 7.55
CA ILE A 32 11.69 13.71 6.91
C ILE A 32 11.75 15.02 6.12
N GLN A 33 12.90 15.66 6.26
CA GLN A 33 13.30 16.95 5.71
C GLN A 33 13.31 16.96 4.17
N ASP A 34 13.20 18.18 3.63
CA ASP A 34 13.29 18.48 2.19
C ASP A 34 14.71 18.26 1.67
N GLU A 35 15.05 17.05 1.23
CA GLU A 35 16.19 16.85 0.31
C GLU A 35 15.72 16.96 -1.16
N PRO A 36 16.35 17.83 -1.98
CA PRO A 36 16.02 17.94 -3.40
C PRO A 36 16.48 16.68 -4.14
N GLY A 37 15.54 15.88 -4.67
CA GLY A 37 15.86 14.71 -5.49
C GLY A 37 14.84 13.58 -5.40
N THR A 38 14.03 13.52 -4.33
CA THR A 38 12.95 12.53 -4.20
C THR A 38 11.64 13.13 -4.71
N THR A 39 11.13 12.67 -5.85
CA THR A 39 9.77 13.02 -6.27
C THR A 39 8.80 12.35 -5.29
N ARG A 40 8.28 13.15 -4.34
CA ARG A 40 7.42 12.70 -3.24
C ARG A 40 6.00 12.41 -3.73
N ASP A 41 5.71 11.16 -4.03
CA ASP A 41 4.35 10.68 -4.28
C ASP A 41 3.67 10.34 -2.95
N ARG A 42 3.27 11.40 -2.21
CA ARG A 42 2.57 11.34 -0.90
C ARG A 42 1.13 10.84 -1.04
N ASN A 43 0.97 9.55 -1.30
CA ASN A 43 -0.34 8.95 -1.53
C ASN A 43 -0.79 8.03 -0.41
N TYR A 44 0.03 7.88 0.62
CA TYR A 44 -0.27 7.09 1.79
C TYR A 44 0.05 7.90 3.05
N GLY A 45 -0.73 7.72 4.10
CA GLY A 45 -0.46 8.34 5.38
C GLY A 45 -1.27 7.73 6.52
N GLU A 46 -0.88 8.10 7.73
CA GLU A 46 -1.57 7.70 8.94
C GLU A 46 -2.50 8.83 9.40
N SER A 47 -3.65 8.46 9.94
CA SER A 47 -4.59 9.39 10.57
C SER A 47 -5.20 8.77 11.82
N GLU A 48 -5.76 9.61 12.66
CA GLU A 48 -6.45 9.23 13.88
C GLU A 48 -7.72 10.07 14.01
N TRP A 49 -8.82 9.39 14.30
CA TRP A 49 -10.09 10.05 14.55
C TRP A 49 -10.84 9.33 15.66
N GLY A 50 -11.29 10.07 16.67
CA GLY A 50 -12.03 9.50 17.81
C GLY A 50 -11.27 8.41 18.57
N GLY A 51 -9.94 8.49 18.62
CA GLY A 51 -9.08 7.48 19.24
C GLY A 51 -8.87 6.22 18.41
N ARG A 52 -9.28 6.20 17.14
CA ARG A 52 -9.05 5.10 16.20
C ARG A 52 -7.97 5.48 15.20
N ASP A 53 -6.81 4.85 15.30
CA ASP A 53 -5.76 4.97 14.29
C ASP A 53 -6.12 4.13 13.06
N PHE A 54 -5.88 4.68 11.87
CA PHE A 54 -6.04 4.00 10.59
C PHE A 54 -5.08 4.56 9.55
N LEU A 55 -4.89 3.78 8.51
CA LEU A 55 -4.14 4.16 7.32
C LEU A 55 -5.09 4.72 6.28
N ILE A 56 -4.65 5.73 5.55
CA ILE A 56 -5.39 6.26 4.41
C ILE A 56 -4.53 6.27 3.16
N ILE A 57 -5.16 5.99 2.02
CA ILE A 57 -4.50 5.99 0.72
C ILE A 57 -5.30 6.73 -0.35
N ASP A 58 -4.62 7.61 -1.10
CA ASP A 58 -5.13 8.14 -2.37
C ASP A 58 -4.73 7.22 -3.51
N THR A 59 -5.70 6.44 -4.01
CA THR A 59 -5.43 5.51 -5.12
C THR A 59 -5.03 6.26 -6.40
N GLY A 60 -5.40 7.54 -6.51
CA GLY A 60 -5.16 8.43 -7.64
C GLY A 60 -3.69 8.65 -7.96
N GLY A 61 -2.88 8.95 -6.95
CA GLY A 61 -1.50 9.39 -7.18
C GLY A 61 -0.44 8.29 -7.18
N LEU A 62 -0.78 7.03 -6.84
CA LEU A 62 0.18 5.91 -6.84
C LEU A 62 0.45 5.29 -8.22
N LEU A 63 -0.35 5.64 -9.24
CA LEU A 63 -0.14 5.12 -10.59
C LEU A 63 0.83 6.04 -11.34
N VAL A 64 1.93 5.45 -11.82
CA VAL A 64 2.99 6.09 -12.62
C VAL A 64 2.39 6.93 -13.76
N ARG A 65 3.03 8.06 -14.05
CA ARG A 65 2.63 9.06 -15.03
C ARG A 65 2.91 8.61 -16.47
N ASP A 66 2.29 7.52 -16.93
CA ASP A 66 2.18 7.25 -18.37
C ASP A 66 0.80 7.66 -18.89
N GLU A 67 0.82 8.41 -19.99
CA GLU A 67 -0.21 9.38 -20.38
C GLU A 67 -1.41 8.79 -21.15
N ASP A 68 -1.39 7.52 -21.57
CA ASP A 68 -2.26 7.16 -22.70
C ASP A 68 -3.66 6.61 -22.39
N HIS A 69 -3.99 6.07 -21.20
CA HIS A 69 -5.35 5.54 -20.96
C HIS A 69 -5.88 5.69 -19.51
N PHE A 70 -6.86 6.59 -19.30
CA PHE A 70 -7.45 6.87 -17.99
C PHE A 70 -8.40 5.77 -17.47
N ALA A 71 -9.22 5.15 -18.32
CA ALA A 71 -10.26 4.20 -17.88
C ALA A 71 -9.68 2.90 -17.26
N PRO A 72 -8.66 2.23 -17.85
CA PRO A 72 -8.03 1.06 -17.22
C PRO A 72 -7.41 1.37 -15.85
N ARG A 73 -6.84 2.57 -15.69
CA ARG A 73 -6.22 3.02 -14.43
C ARG A 73 -7.24 3.17 -13.31
N ILE A 74 -8.36 3.82 -13.58
CA ILE A 74 -9.44 4.02 -12.60
C ILE A 74 -9.99 2.66 -12.14
N ARG A 75 -10.17 1.72 -13.08
CA ARG A 75 -10.59 0.35 -12.77
C ARG A 75 -9.57 -0.39 -11.89
N ALA A 76 -8.28 -0.29 -12.19
CA ALA A 76 -7.21 -0.90 -11.40
C ALA A 76 -7.18 -0.37 -9.95
N GLN A 77 -7.40 0.94 -9.77
CA GLN A 77 -7.51 1.57 -8.45
C GLN A 77 -8.69 1.01 -7.64
N ALA A 78 -9.86 0.90 -8.26
CA ALA A 78 -11.05 0.35 -7.61
C ALA A 78 -10.87 -1.12 -7.22
N LEU A 79 -10.35 -1.96 -8.12
CA LEU A 79 -10.08 -3.37 -7.85
C LEU A 79 -9.11 -3.56 -6.68
N ALA A 80 -8.08 -2.73 -6.61
CA ALA A 80 -7.12 -2.82 -5.53
C ALA A 80 -7.66 -2.36 -4.18
N ALA A 81 -8.45 -1.29 -4.17
CA ALA A 81 -9.16 -0.88 -2.95
C ALA A 81 -10.11 -2.01 -2.48
N MET A 82 -10.82 -2.66 -3.40
CA MET A 82 -11.66 -3.82 -3.09
C MET A 82 -10.86 -4.99 -2.53
N GLU A 83 -9.61 -5.19 -2.96
CA GLU A 83 -8.76 -6.26 -2.46
C GLU A 83 -8.17 -5.93 -1.08
N GLU A 84 -7.68 -4.70 -0.89
CA GLU A 84 -6.80 -4.37 0.24
C GLU A 84 -7.45 -3.47 1.30
N ALA A 85 -8.35 -2.56 0.96
CA ALA A 85 -8.93 -1.64 1.96
C ALA A 85 -9.85 -2.39 2.94
N ASP A 86 -9.95 -1.93 4.18
CA ASP A 86 -10.99 -2.38 5.10
C ASP A 86 -12.27 -1.53 4.92
N VAL A 87 -12.12 -0.25 4.53
CA VAL A 87 -13.21 0.66 4.17
C VAL A 87 -12.85 1.43 2.89
N ILE A 88 -13.82 1.60 1.99
CA ILE A 88 -13.64 2.33 0.73
C ILE A 88 -14.44 3.63 0.78
N VAL A 89 -13.79 4.77 0.55
CA VAL A 89 -14.45 6.06 0.38
C VAL A 89 -14.49 6.36 -1.12
N PHE A 90 -15.68 6.25 -1.72
CA PHE A 90 -15.86 6.53 -3.14
C PHE A 90 -16.23 8.00 -3.33
N VAL A 91 -15.31 8.79 -3.90
CA VAL A 91 -15.43 10.23 -4.06
C VAL A 91 -15.93 10.58 -5.45
N VAL A 92 -17.05 11.31 -5.51
CA VAL A 92 -17.65 11.89 -6.73
C VAL A 92 -17.68 13.42 -6.63
N ASP A 93 -17.92 14.12 -7.73
CA ASP A 93 -17.85 15.58 -7.82
C ASP A 93 -19.22 16.19 -8.10
N THR A 94 -19.78 16.94 -7.15
CA THR A 94 -21.10 17.60 -7.31
C THR A 94 -21.11 18.71 -8.36
N ARG A 95 -19.95 19.22 -8.81
CA ARG A 95 -19.90 20.31 -9.82
C ARG A 95 -20.05 19.80 -11.24
N GLU A 96 -19.47 18.64 -11.52
CA GLU A 96 -19.52 18.00 -12.83
C GLU A 96 -20.68 17.00 -12.92
N GLY A 97 -21.11 16.51 -11.76
CA GLY A 97 -22.18 15.56 -11.60
C GLY A 97 -21.80 14.13 -11.97
N LEU A 98 -22.82 13.30 -12.17
CA LEU A 98 -22.63 11.87 -12.44
C LEU A 98 -22.07 11.60 -13.86
N THR A 99 -20.90 10.98 -13.92
CA THR A 99 -20.24 10.63 -15.20
C THR A 99 -20.27 9.11 -15.50
N SER A 100 -19.93 8.72 -16.73
CA SER A 100 -19.75 7.30 -17.08
C SER A 100 -18.62 6.64 -16.30
N ALA A 101 -17.53 7.37 -16.02
CA ALA A 101 -16.42 6.86 -15.23
C ALA A 101 -16.83 6.55 -13.78
N ASP A 102 -17.75 7.33 -13.20
CA ASP A 102 -18.29 7.08 -11.87
C ASP A 102 -19.18 5.82 -11.86
N ARG A 103 -19.98 5.61 -12.92
CA ARG A 103 -20.78 4.39 -13.12
C ARG A 103 -19.88 3.16 -13.23
N ASP A 104 -18.83 3.22 -14.06
CA ASP A 104 -17.88 2.11 -14.24
C ASP A 104 -17.19 1.72 -12.93
N VAL A 105 -16.81 2.69 -12.10
CA VAL A 105 -16.25 2.44 -10.77
C VAL A 105 -17.30 1.81 -9.85
N ALA A 106 -18.51 2.35 -9.82
CA ALA A 106 -19.58 1.82 -8.98
C ALA A 106 -19.93 0.37 -9.33
N ASP A 107 -19.97 0.03 -10.62
CA ASP A 107 -20.19 -1.33 -11.12
C ASP A 107 -19.17 -2.35 -10.60
N LEU A 108 -17.93 -1.91 -10.35
CA LEU A 108 -16.88 -2.72 -9.74
C LEU A 108 -17.08 -2.80 -8.23
N LEU A 109 -17.26 -1.65 -7.57
CA LEU A 109 -17.38 -1.56 -6.12
C LEU A 109 -18.60 -2.34 -5.59
N ARG A 110 -19.71 -2.41 -6.33
CA ARG A 110 -20.88 -3.24 -5.95
C ARG A 110 -20.58 -4.74 -5.84
N ARG A 111 -19.42 -5.21 -6.30
CA ARG A 111 -19.02 -6.63 -6.21
C ARG A 111 -18.25 -6.95 -4.92
N THR A 112 -17.90 -5.96 -4.10
CA THR A 112 -17.26 -6.19 -2.80
C THR A 112 -18.29 -6.19 -1.68
N GLU A 113 -18.01 -6.96 -0.62
CA GLU A 113 -18.79 -6.94 0.62
C GLU A 113 -18.24 -5.91 1.63
N LYS A 114 -17.15 -5.23 1.28
CA LYS A 114 -16.52 -4.22 2.15
C LYS A 114 -17.38 -2.96 2.24
N PRO A 115 -17.39 -2.28 3.41
CA PRO A 115 -18.08 -1.00 3.57
C PRO A 115 -17.62 0.03 2.54
N ILE A 116 -18.58 0.65 1.86
CA ILE A 116 -18.36 1.74 0.90
C ILE A 116 -19.11 2.98 1.41
N ILE A 117 -18.39 4.10 1.50
CA ILE A 117 -18.97 5.40 1.85
C ILE A 117 -18.94 6.27 0.60
N LEU A 118 -20.11 6.49 0.00
CA LEU A 118 -20.27 7.38 -1.16
C LEU A 118 -20.18 8.83 -0.70
N THR A 119 -19.19 9.56 -1.23
CA THR A 119 -18.84 10.91 -0.79
C THR A 119 -18.95 11.89 -1.96
N ALA A 120 -19.92 12.79 -1.91
CA ALA A 120 -20.17 13.80 -2.92
C ALA A 120 -19.39 15.09 -2.58
N ASN A 121 -18.19 15.23 -3.14
CA ASN A 121 -17.29 16.32 -2.84
C ASN A 121 -17.59 17.59 -3.64
N LYS A 122 -17.04 18.72 -3.19
CA LYS A 122 -17.22 20.09 -3.75
C LYS A 122 -18.62 20.69 -3.54
N ALA A 123 -19.34 20.20 -2.51
CA ALA A 123 -20.68 20.62 -2.13
C ALA A 123 -20.72 21.96 -1.35
N GLU A 124 -20.16 23.02 -1.95
CA GLU A 124 -19.91 24.31 -1.28
C GLU A 124 -21.18 25.16 -1.03
N SER A 125 -22.19 25.04 -1.90
CA SER A 125 -23.47 25.76 -1.77
C SER A 125 -24.59 24.82 -1.30
N ALA A 126 -25.71 25.39 -0.85
CA ALA A 126 -26.91 24.61 -0.51
C ALA A 126 -27.45 23.85 -1.72
N GLU A 127 -27.44 24.49 -2.90
CA GLU A 127 -27.80 23.87 -4.18
C GLU A 127 -26.92 22.65 -4.48
N ARG A 128 -25.59 22.78 -4.39
CA ARG A 128 -24.68 21.64 -4.63
C ARG A 128 -24.82 20.50 -3.62
N ARG A 129 -25.28 20.78 -2.40
CA ARG A 129 -25.64 19.72 -1.45
C ARG A 129 -26.91 18.99 -1.86
N MET A 130 -27.85 19.67 -2.52
CA MET A 130 -29.04 19.04 -3.09
C MET A 130 -28.71 18.23 -4.35
N ASP A 131 -27.74 18.68 -5.15
CA ASP A 131 -27.27 17.94 -6.33
C ASP A 131 -26.74 16.55 -5.99
N ALA A 132 -26.29 16.33 -4.74
CA ALA A 132 -25.84 15.00 -4.28
C ALA A 132 -26.91 13.91 -4.47
N VAL A 133 -28.20 14.26 -4.56
CA VAL A 133 -29.31 13.33 -4.79
C VAL A 133 -29.16 12.55 -6.09
N GLU A 134 -28.49 13.08 -7.12
CA GLU A 134 -28.30 12.32 -8.37
C GLU A 134 -27.46 11.04 -8.16
N PHE A 135 -26.55 11.04 -7.19
CA PHE A 135 -25.62 9.94 -6.97
C PHE A 135 -26.28 8.72 -6.31
N TYR A 136 -27.55 8.82 -5.87
CA TYR A 136 -28.34 7.63 -5.52
C TYR A 136 -28.42 6.63 -6.68
N GLU A 137 -28.31 7.10 -7.93
CA GLU A 137 -28.28 6.24 -9.12
C GLU A 137 -27.14 5.20 -9.09
N LEU A 138 -26.06 5.46 -8.35
CA LEU A 138 -24.93 4.55 -8.21
C LEU A 138 -25.25 3.29 -7.39
N ALA A 139 -26.34 3.31 -6.62
CA ALA A 139 -26.78 2.23 -5.74
C ALA A 139 -25.70 1.77 -4.74
N LEU A 140 -25.02 2.75 -4.11
CA LEU A 140 -23.93 2.54 -3.14
C LEU A 140 -24.24 3.17 -1.77
N GLY A 141 -25.52 3.32 -1.44
CA GLY A 141 -25.98 3.97 -0.21
C GLY A 141 -26.19 5.47 -0.35
N ASP A 142 -26.35 6.14 0.78
CA ASP A 142 -26.67 7.57 0.84
C ASP A 142 -25.41 8.42 0.55
N PRO A 143 -25.43 9.30 -0.47
CA PRO A 143 -24.28 10.13 -0.79
C PRO A 143 -24.08 11.20 0.28
N LEU A 144 -22.92 11.20 0.92
CA LEU A 144 -22.53 12.19 1.93
C LEU A 144 -21.91 13.43 1.26
N PRO A 145 -22.58 14.60 1.27
CA PRO A 145 -22.04 15.81 0.67
C PRO A 145 -20.96 16.42 1.57
N ILE A 146 -19.78 16.69 1.00
CA ILE A 146 -18.66 17.30 1.72
C ILE A 146 -17.99 18.42 0.94
N THR A 147 -17.14 19.18 1.62
CA THR A 147 -16.17 20.09 0.99
C THR A 147 -14.76 19.77 1.47
N ALA A 148 -14.02 18.94 0.74
CA ALA A 148 -12.64 18.59 1.10
C ALA A 148 -11.73 19.82 1.24
N HIS A 149 -11.98 20.90 0.48
CA HIS A 149 -11.17 22.11 0.58
C HIS A 149 -11.45 22.93 1.86
N HIS A 150 -12.70 23.01 2.31
CA HIS A 150 -13.09 23.81 3.48
C HIS A 150 -13.28 23.00 4.76
N GLY A 151 -13.35 21.66 4.66
CA GLY A 151 -13.50 20.72 5.75
C GLY A 151 -14.95 20.44 6.18
N THR A 152 -15.95 21.07 5.56
CA THR A 152 -17.36 20.82 5.90
C THR A 152 -17.74 19.37 5.57
N GLY A 153 -18.39 18.68 6.49
CA GLY A 153 -18.82 17.28 6.34
C GLY A 153 -17.71 16.23 6.44
N VAL A 154 -16.43 16.65 6.58
CA VAL A 154 -15.31 15.71 6.70
C VAL A 154 -15.32 15.01 8.07
N GLY A 155 -15.76 15.68 9.14
CA GLY A 155 -15.95 15.05 10.45
C GLY A 155 -16.98 13.92 10.39
N ASP A 156 -18.15 14.19 9.79
CA ASP A 156 -19.21 13.19 9.62
C ASP A 156 -18.73 12.00 8.76
N LEU A 157 -17.94 12.27 7.72
CA LEU A 157 -17.28 11.22 6.92
C LEU A 157 -16.37 10.36 7.79
N LEU A 158 -15.53 10.98 8.63
CA LEU A 158 -14.60 10.26 9.48
C LEU A 158 -15.33 9.45 10.56
N ASP A 159 -16.42 9.96 11.12
CA ASP A 159 -17.29 9.22 12.05
C ASP A 159 -17.84 7.96 11.38
N MET A 160 -18.33 8.07 10.14
CA MET A 160 -18.78 6.90 9.37
C MET A 160 -17.63 5.92 9.09
N VAL A 161 -16.46 6.42 8.68
CA VAL A 161 -15.27 5.60 8.44
C VAL A 161 -14.91 4.79 9.67
N VAL A 162 -14.71 5.43 10.83
CA VAL A 162 -14.28 4.73 12.06
C VAL A 162 -15.32 3.75 12.58
N SER A 163 -16.62 4.01 12.33
CA SER A 163 -17.70 3.09 12.69
C SER A 163 -17.66 1.76 11.92
N HIS A 164 -17.09 1.78 10.71
CA HIS A 164 -16.93 0.62 9.84
C HIS A 164 -15.55 -0.04 9.93
N LEU A 165 -14.58 0.61 10.57
CA LEU A 165 -13.25 0.03 10.73
C LEU A 165 -13.33 -1.23 11.62
N PRO A 166 -12.67 -2.33 11.23
CA PRO A 166 -12.51 -3.47 12.11
C PRO A 166 -11.82 -3.02 13.41
N PRO A 167 -12.15 -3.68 14.55
CA PRO A 167 -11.52 -3.35 15.82
C PRO A 167 -9.99 -3.45 15.68
N LEU A 168 -9.27 -2.53 16.34
CA LEU A 168 -7.83 -2.68 16.47
C LEU A 168 -7.59 -3.95 17.27
N GLU A 169 -7.00 -4.96 16.63
CA GLU A 169 -6.66 -6.19 17.33
C GLU A 169 -5.64 -5.83 18.42
N PRO A 170 -5.92 -6.15 19.69
CA PRO A 170 -4.90 -6.04 20.72
C PRO A 170 -3.71 -6.88 20.25
N VAL A 171 -2.52 -6.29 20.28
CA VAL A 171 -1.30 -7.07 20.08
C VAL A 171 -1.33 -8.13 21.17
N GLU A 172 -1.54 -9.39 20.81
CA GLU A 172 -1.18 -10.47 21.71
C GLU A 172 0.32 -10.30 21.97
N THR A 173 0.63 -9.80 23.16
CA THR A 173 1.99 -9.76 23.68
C THR A 173 2.39 -11.19 23.97
N GLU A 174 2.78 -11.94 22.94
CA GLU A 174 3.53 -13.21 22.98
C GLU A 174 3.69 -13.80 21.56
N GLU A 175 4.34 -13.07 20.64
CA GLU A 175 5.01 -13.73 19.50
C GLU A 175 6.51 -13.54 19.69
N SER A 176 7.19 -14.56 20.20
CA SER A 176 8.64 -14.59 20.33
C SER A 176 9.27 -14.80 18.95
N GLY A 177 9.69 -13.72 18.29
CA GLY A 177 10.47 -13.82 17.07
C GLY A 177 10.58 -12.53 16.27
N ILE A 178 11.58 -12.43 15.42
CA ILE A 178 11.80 -11.27 14.54
C ILE A 178 10.85 -11.38 13.34
N LYS A 179 10.04 -10.35 13.12
CA LYS A 179 9.10 -10.30 11.98
C LYS A 179 9.81 -9.77 10.74
N VAL A 180 9.82 -10.54 9.66
CA VAL A 180 10.55 -10.22 8.43
C VAL A 180 9.59 -10.14 7.24
N ALA A 181 9.62 -9.05 6.49
CA ALA A 181 8.85 -8.89 5.25
C ALA A 181 9.77 -8.92 4.03
N ILE A 182 9.39 -9.66 2.99
CA ILE A 182 10.09 -9.64 1.69
C ILE A 182 9.35 -8.70 0.75
N LEU A 183 9.98 -7.58 0.40
CA LEU A 183 9.40 -6.49 -0.37
C LEU A 183 10.08 -6.35 -1.74
N GLY A 184 9.44 -5.61 -2.65
CA GLY A 184 9.93 -5.37 -4.01
C GLY A 184 8.87 -5.63 -5.07
N ARG A 185 9.17 -5.25 -6.31
CA ARG A 185 8.23 -5.28 -7.45
C ARG A 185 7.78 -6.70 -7.84
N PRO A 186 6.67 -6.86 -8.58
CA PRO A 186 6.33 -8.17 -9.15
C PRO A 186 7.53 -8.80 -9.89
N ASN A 187 7.65 -10.12 -9.83
CA ASN A 187 8.66 -10.91 -10.58
C ASN A 187 10.15 -10.65 -10.27
N VAL A 188 10.48 -9.84 -9.26
CA VAL A 188 11.88 -9.66 -8.77
C VAL A 188 12.46 -10.89 -8.07
N GLY A 189 11.64 -11.94 -7.83
CA GLY A 189 12.09 -13.22 -7.26
C GLY A 189 11.77 -13.45 -5.77
N LYS A 190 10.88 -12.65 -5.16
CA LYS A 190 10.43 -12.82 -3.76
C LYS A 190 10.02 -14.26 -3.41
N SER A 191 9.25 -14.91 -4.29
CA SER A 191 8.76 -16.28 -4.08
C SER A 191 9.86 -17.31 -4.19
N SER A 192 10.81 -17.10 -5.10
CA SER A 192 11.98 -17.94 -5.22
C SER A 192 12.86 -17.83 -3.97
N LEU A 193 13.09 -16.60 -3.48
CA LEU A 193 13.87 -16.37 -2.26
C LEU A 193 13.21 -17.04 -1.05
N LEU A 194 11.92 -16.80 -0.82
CA LEU A 194 11.18 -17.42 0.30
C LEU A 194 11.26 -18.94 0.24
N ASN A 195 11.00 -19.53 -0.93
CA ASN A 195 11.07 -20.99 -1.09
C ASN A 195 12.47 -21.55 -0.88
N LYS A 196 13.52 -20.80 -1.25
CA LYS A 196 14.91 -21.18 -1.03
C LYS A 196 15.23 -21.15 0.47
N MET A 197 14.87 -20.08 1.18
CA MET A 197 15.02 -19.98 2.64
C MET A 197 14.31 -21.14 3.36
N LEU A 198 13.09 -21.49 2.96
CA LEU A 198 12.32 -22.58 3.58
C LEU A 198 12.84 -23.99 3.28
N ARG A 199 13.77 -24.14 2.33
CA ARG A 199 14.36 -25.44 1.94
C ARG A 199 15.77 -25.65 2.48
N GLU A 200 16.33 -24.67 3.16
CA GLU A 200 17.65 -24.78 3.79
C GLU A 200 17.62 -25.83 4.91
N GLU A 201 18.66 -26.67 5.00
CA GLU A 201 18.71 -27.79 5.95
C GLU A 201 18.56 -27.36 7.42
N ARG A 202 18.94 -26.11 7.72
CA ARG A 202 18.91 -25.51 9.06
C ARG A 202 17.59 -24.85 9.41
N VAL A 203 16.65 -24.74 8.46
CA VAL A 203 15.39 -24.03 8.65
C VAL A 203 14.30 -25.02 9.00
N MET A 204 13.73 -24.87 10.19
CA MET A 204 12.55 -25.63 10.62
C MET A 204 11.30 -24.77 10.44
N VAL A 205 10.27 -25.31 9.82
CA VAL A 205 8.98 -24.64 9.62
C VAL A 205 7.97 -25.17 10.63
N SER A 206 7.36 -24.28 11.41
CA SER A 206 6.33 -24.65 12.38
C SER A 206 5.04 -25.04 11.65
N PRO A 207 4.47 -26.23 11.92
CA PRO A 207 3.17 -26.64 11.39
C PRO A 207 2.00 -26.07 12.21
N ILE A 208 2.27 -25.28 13.26
CA ILE A 208 1.23 -24.66 14.10
C ILE A 208 0.54 -23.58 13.29
N ALA A 209 -0.43 -23.99 12.48
CA ALA A 209 -1.47 -23.10 11.98
C ALA A 209 -2.36 -22.75 13.19
N GLY A 210 -1.98 -21.70 13.91
CA GLY A 210 -2.62 -21.26 15.15
C GLY A 210 -3.31 -19.90 15.00
N THR A 211 -4.64 -19.94 14.99
CA THR A 211 -5.53 -18.96 15.65
C THR A 211 -5.22 -17.47 15.55
N THR A 212 -5.58 -16.85 14.42
CA THR A 212 -6.57 -15.76 14.27
C THR A 212 -6.52 -15.30 12.82
N ARG A 213 -7.47 -15.80 12.00
CA ARG A 213 -7.92 -15.35 10.66
C ARG A 213 -6.91 -15.04 9.52
N ASP A 214 -5.66 -14.66 9.79
CA ASP A 214 -4.62 -14.36 8.81
C ASP A 214 -3.71 -15.59 8.60
N THR A 215 -4.23 -16.58 7.86
CA THR A 215 -3.54 -17.82 7.43
C THR A 215 -2.39 -17.59 6.43
N ILE A 216 -1.65 -16.50 6.56
CA ILE A 216 -0.82 -15.93 5.48
C ILE A 216 0.67 -15.82 5.87
N ASP A 217 1.01 -15.82 7.15
CA ASP A 217 2.40 -15.70 7.61
C ASP A 217 3.06 -17.09 7.78
N THR A 218 4.39 -17.15 7.75
CA THR A 218 5.14 -18.40 7.95
C THR A 218 6.17 -18.23 9.06
N GLU A 219 6.03 -18.98 10.15
CA GLU A 219 7.05 -19.08 11.19
C GLU A 219 8.18 -20.02 10.75
N LEU A 220 9.41 -19.60 11.00
CA LEU A 220 10.61 -20.39 10.77
C LEU A 220 11.61 -20.23 11.91
N THR A 221 12.34 -21.30 12.23
CA THR A 221 13.44 -21.26 13.19
C THR A 221 14.76 -21.44 12.45
N TRP A 222 15.70 -20.53 12.67
CA TRP A 222 17.04 -20.58 12.10
C TRP A 222 18.08 -20.30 13.19
N GLU A 223 19.05 -21.21 13.32
CA GLU A 223 20.10 -21.15 14.37
C GLU A 223 19.57 -20.98 15.81
N GLY A 224 18.38 -21.52 16.09
CA GLY A 224 17.73 -21.45 17.41
C GLY A 224 16.90 -20.19 17.64
N GLU A 225 16.92 -19.24 16.72
CA GLU A 225 16.12 -18.02 16.75
C GLU A 225 14.84 -18.19 15.91
N THR A 226 13.73 -17.64 16.39
CA THR A 226 12.43 -17.70 15.70
C THR A 226 12.20 -16.44 14.88
N PHE A 227 11.76 -16.64 13.65
CA PHE A 227 11.41 -15.58 12.71
C PHE A 227 10.01 -15.81 12.18
N THR A 228 9.31 -14.72 11.89
CA THR A 228 7.97 -14.76 11.31
C THR A 228 8.00 -14.03 9.97
N MET A 229 7.84 -14.77 8.88
CA MET A 229 7.75 -14.21 7.54
C MET A 229 6.36 -13.65 7.31
N ILE A 230 6.27 -12.34 7.10
CA ILE A 230 5.02 -11.61 6.90
C ILE A 230 4.57 -11.69 5.43
N ASP A 231 3.25 -11.85 5.21
CA ASP A 231 2.58 -11.85 3.90
C ASP A 231 3.10 -12.89 2.89
N THR A 232 3.29 -14.14 3.35
CA THR A 232 3.80 -15.21 2.48
C THR A 232 2.78 -15.73 1.46
N ALA A 233 1.48 -15.59 1.71
CA ALA A 233 0.45 -16.01 0.75
C ALA A 233 0.44 -15.13 -0.52
N GLY A 234 0.68 -13.82 -0.39
CA GLY A 234 0.86 -12.93 -1.55
C GLY A 234 2.06 -13.31 -2.42
N ILE A 235 3.11 -13.84 -1.79
CA ILE A 235 4.30 -14.37 -2.43
C ILE A 235 3.99 -15.74 -3.10
N ARG A 236 3.26 -16.64 -2.44
CA ARG A 236 2.96 -18.00 -2.94
C ARG A 236 1.85 -18.08 -4.00
N ARG A 237 0.87 -17.17 -4.00
CA ARG A 237 -0.27 -17.18 -4.94
C ARG A 237 0.05 -16.68 -6.36
N ARG A 238 1.24 -16.13 -6.61
CA ARG A 238 1.60 -15.47 -7.89
C ARG A 238 1.78 -16.38 -9.11
N GLY A 239 1.43 -17.66 -9.04
CA GLY A 239 1.38 -18.52 -10.23
C GLY A 239 0.24 -18.20 -11.22
N LYS A 240 -0.77 -17.39 -10.84
CA LYS A 240 -1.95 -17.08 -11.67
C LYS A 240 -2.57 -15.70 -11.37
N VAL A 241 -1.80 -14.62 -11.49
CA VAL A 241 -2.40 -13.25 -11.43
C VAL A 241 -2.23 -12.59 -12.79
N GLU A 242 -3.34 -12.18 -13.38
CA GLU A 242 -3.39 -11.42 -14.63
C GLU A 242 -2.56 -10.13 -14.52
N GLN A 243 -1.88 -9.77 -15.61
CA GLN A 243 -1.25 -8.46 -15.77
C GLN A 243 -2.30 -7.37 -15.53
N GLY A 244 -2.06 -6.45 -14.59
CA GLY A 244 -2.93 -5.27 -14.50
C GLY A 244 -2.97 -4.49 -13.19
N VAL A 245 -2.38 -4.95 -12.08
CA VAL A 245 -2.48 -4.20 -10.82
C VAL A 245 -1.17 -4.15 -10.03
N GLU A 246 -0.17 -3.44 -10.58
CA GLU A 246 1.07 -3.10 -9.87
C GLU A 246 0.81 -2.44 -8.50
N TYR A 247 -0.28 -1.67 -8.42
CA TYR A 247 -0.73 -0.96 -7.24
C TYR A 247 -1.08 -1.88 -6.05
N VAL A 248 -1.69 -3.05 -6.27
CA VAL A 248 -1.97 -4.03 -5.19
C VAL A 248 -0.67 -4.47 -4.51
N SER A 249 0.41 -4.55 -5.29
CA SER A 249 1.71 -4.96 -4.75
C SER A 249 2.30 -3.91 -3.80
N VAL A 250 2.05 -2.62 -4.05
CA VAL A 250 2.49 -1.53 -3.18
C VAL A 250 1.68 -1.52 -1.88
N LEU A 251 0.35 -1.66 -1.98
CA LEU A 251 -0.52 -1.73 -0.80
C LEU A 251 -0.17 -2.89 0.14
N ARG A 252 0.11 -4.06 -0.42
CA ARG A 252 0.57 -5.21 0.37
C ARG A 252 1.92 -4.96 1.03
N ALA A 253 2.85 -4.33 0.31
CA ALA A 253 4.15 -3.98 0.88
C ALA A 253 3.98 -3.04 2.10
N ILE A 254 3.11 -2.05 1.99
CA ILE A 254 2.80 -1.13 3.08
C ILE A 254 2.20 -1.85 4.30
N LYS A 255 1.22 -2.73 4.11
CA LYS A 255 0.66 -3.55 5.20
C LYS A 255 1.69 -4.47 5.85
N ALA A 256 2.56 -5.07 5.03
CA ALA A 256 3.63 -5.92 5.53
C ALA A 256 4.63 -5.10 6.38
N LEU A 257 4.91 -3.86 5.99
CA LEU A 257 5.79 -2.94 6.73
C LEU A 257 5.27 -2.61 8.13
N GLU A 258 3.96 -2.41 8.31
CA GLU A 258 3.40 -2.16 9.64
C GLU A 258 3.70 -3.29 10.62
N ARG A 259 3.67 -4.52 10.12
CA ARG A 259 3.76 -5.75 10.92
C ARG A 259 5.18 -6.28 11.05
N CYS A 260 6.13 -5.91 10.19
CA CYS A 260 7.50 -6.40 10.25
C CYS A 260 8.42 -5.53 11.12
N ASP A 261 9.50 -6.13 11.61
CA ASP A 261 10.63 -5.45 12.25
C ASP A 261 11.74 -5.17 11.22
N VAL A 262 11.95 -6.10 10.28
CA VAL A 262 12.98 -6.04 9.24
C VAL A 262 12.36 -6.25 7.86
N ALA A 263 12.68 -5.35 6.93
CA ALA A 263 12.32 -5.45 5.52
C ALA A 263 13.49 -5.94 4.66
N LEU A 264 13.27 -6.96 3.84
CA LEU A 264 14.18 -7.39 2.79
C LEU A 264 13.70 -6.79 1.46
N LEU A 265 14.35 -5.71 1.00
CA LEU A 265 13.99 -5.04 -0.25
C LEU A 265 14.71 -5.72 -1.43
N LEU A 266 13.97 -6.46 -2.26
CA LEU A 266 14.54 -7.14 -3.43
C LEU A 266 14.51 -6.23 -4.67
N ILE A 267 15.67 -6.11 -5.30
CA ILE A 267 15.88 -5.41 -6.57
C ILE A 267 16.29 -6.45 -7.62
N ASP A 268 15.71 -6.35 -8.82
CA ASP A 268 16.11 -7.22 -9.94
C ASP A 268 17.35 -6.63 -10.61
N ALA A 269 18.47 -7.36 -10.53
CA ALA A 269 19.75 -6.93 -11.07
C ALA A 269 19.66 -6.51 -12.54
N SER A 270 18.85 -7.22 -13.34
CA SER A 270 18.71 -7.00 -14.78
C SER A 270 17.95 -5.72 -15.14
N GLN A 271 17.23 -5.13 -14.19
CA GLN A 271 16.43 -3.92 -14.40
C GLN A 271 16.95 -2.69 -13.66
N GLY A 272 17.92 -2.86 -12.75
CA GLY A 272 18.38 -1.76 -11.91
C GLY A 272 17.38 -1.38 -10.82
N VAL A 273 17.72 -0.30 -10.11
CA VAL A 273 16.78 0.35 -9.18
C VAL A 273 15.75 1.11 -10.01
N THR A 274 14.47 0.91 -9.71
CA THR A 274 13.38 1.62 -10.40
C THR A 274 12.64 2.54 -9.44
N ALA A 275 11.82 3.45 -9.98
CA ALA A 275 11.01 4.37 -9.18
C ALA A 275 10.12 3.65 -8.14
N GLN A 276 9.58 2.47 -8.45
CA GLN A 276 8.78 1.71 -7.50
C GLN A 276 9.64 1.09 -6.38
N ASP A 277 10.90 0.72 -6.66
CA ASP A 277 11.83 0.27 -5.61
C ASP A 277 12.16 1.44 -4.67
N THR A 278 12.43 2.62 -5.23
CA THR A 278 12.67 3.86 -4.47
C THR A 278 11.47 4.26 -3.63
N HIS A 279 10.24 4.12 -4.15
CA HIS A 279 9.02 4.38 -3.37
C HIS A 279 8.86 3.43 -2.19
N VAL A 280 9.07 2.13 -2.39
CA VAL A 280 9.00 1.16 -1.28
C VAL A 280 10.09 1.42 -0.24
N ALA A 281 11.31 1.77 -0.69
CA ALA A 281 12.41 2.19 0.18
C ALA A 281 12.07 3.44 1.00
N GLY A 282 11.41 4.42 0.40
CA GLY A 282 10.89 5.60 1.11
C GLY A 282 9.95 5.21 2.26
N TYR A 283 8.94 4.37 1.97
CA TYR A 283 7.99 3.90 2.99
C TYR A 283 8.65 3.12 4.13
N ILE A 284 9.67 2.30 3.83
CA ILE A 284 10.44 1.57 4.86
C ILE A 284 11.01 2.54 5.90
N ILE A 285 11.63 3.62 5.43
CA ILE A 285 12.31 4.60 6.28
C ILE A 285 11.31 5.48 7.03
N GLU A 286 10.23 5.90 6.37
CA GLU A 286 9.15 6.66 6.99
C GLU A 286 8.52 5.89 8.17
N ASN A 287 8.51 4.56 8.10
CA ASN A 287 8.02 3.67 9.16
C ASN A 287 9.11 3.21 10.15
N PHE A 288 10.33 3.77 10.06
CA PHE A 288 11.47 3.45 10.91
C PHE A 288 11.80 1.95 10.97
N LYS A 289 11.61 1.23 9.85
CA LYS A 289 11.86 -0.21 9.79
C LYS A 289 13.32 -0.48 9.42
N SER A 290 13.88 -1.52 10.03
CA SER A 290 15.22 -2.01 9.64
C SER A 290 15.15 -2.58 8.23
N VAL A 291 16.22 -2.45 7.44
CA VAL A 291 16.19 -2.85 6.04
C VAL A 291 17.51 -3.44 5.56
N VAL A 292 17.41 -4.42 4.67
CA VAL A 292 18.53 -4.97 3.90
C VAL A 292 18.11 -4.97 2.43
N VAL A 293 18.96 -4.45 1.56
CA VAL A 293 18.74 -4.48 0.10
C VAL A 293 19.35 -5.75 -0.48
N LEU A 294 18.55 -6.51 -1.20
CA LEU A 294 18.94 -7.75 -1.86
C LEU A 294 18.87 -7.57 -3.39
N VAL A 295 20.02 -7.44 -4.03
CA VAL A 295 20.15 -7.41 -5.49
C VAL A 295 20.08 -8.85 -6.01
N ASN A 296 18.90 -9.24 -6.48
CA ASN A 296 18.58 -10.59 -6.90
C ASN A 296 18.80 -10.81 -8.41
N LYS A 297 18.87 -12.08 -8.83
CA LYS A 297 19.19 -12.49 -10.22
C LYS A 297 20.56 -12.02 -10.66
N TRP A 298 21.50 -11.94 -9.72
CA TRP A 298 22.87 -11.50 -10.01
C TRP A 298 23.60 -12.45 -10.97
N ASP A 299 23.15 -13.69 -11.08
CA ASP A 299 23.61 -14.66 -12.07
C ASP A 299 23.39 -14.22 -13.53
N LEU A 300 22.37 -13.40 -13.80
CA LEU A 300 22.04 -12.91 -15.15
C LEU A 300 22.95 -11.78 -15.64
N ILE A 301 23.68 -11.13 -14.73
CA ILE A 301 24.61 -10.05 -15.08
C ILE A 301 25.92 -10.65 -15.55
N GLU A 302 26.39 -10.22 -16.72
CA GLU A 302 27.74 -10.50 -17.22
C GLU A 302 28.76 -9.75 -16.34
N LYS A 303 29.77 -10.45 -15.84
CA LYS A 303 30.63 -9.96 -14.76
C LYS A 303 32.05 -9.75 -15.24
N ASP A 304 32.59 -8.60 -14.87
CA ASP A 304 34.02 -8.32 -14.84
C ASP A 304 34.50 -8.06 -13.40
N THR A 305 35.76 -7.65 -13.25
CA THR A 305 36.39 -7.38 -11.96
C THR A 305 35.70 -6.29 -11.13
N TYR A 306 35.04 -5.32 -11.77
CA TYR A 306 34.50 -4.12 -11.12
C TYR A 306 32.98 -4.06 -11.09
N THR A 307 32.30 -4.93 -11.83
CA THR A 307 30.84 -4.94 -12.01
C THR A 307 30.08 -4.88 -10.68
N MET A 308 30.50 -5.64 -9.67
CA MET A 308 29.83 -5.64 -8.36
C MET A 308 29.97 -4.29 -7.62
N ILE A 309 31.16 -3.69 -7.67
CA ILE A 309 31.46 -2.41 -7.02
C ILE A 309 30.69 -1.29 -7.70
N ASP A 310 30.70 -1.26 -9.04
CA ASP A 310 30.02 -0.25 -9.83
C ASP A 310 28.50 -0.34 -9.66
N TYR A 311 27.95 -1.56 -9.61
CA TYR A 311 26.52 -1.76 -9.37
C TYR A 311 26.12 -1.35 -7.95
N GLU A 312 26.90 -1.72 -6.93
CA GLU A 312 26.63 -1.29 -5.56
C GLU A 312 26.64 0.24 -5.44
N LYS A 313 27.61 0.90 -6.09
CA LYS A 313 27.67 2.36 -6.14
C LYS A 313 26.41 2.95 -6.77
N HIS A 314 25.95 2.41 -7.89
CA HIS A 314 24.72 2.87 -8.53
C HIS A 314 23.48 2.69 -7.64
N VAL A 315 23.35 1.54 -6.96
CA VAL A 315 22.26 1.30 -6.00
C VAL A 315 22.30 2.33 -4.86
N ARG A 316 23.50 2.66 -4.34
CA ARG A 316 23.68 3.66 -3.29
C ARG A 316 23.37 5.08 -3.76
N GLU A 317 23.62 5.41 -5.03
CA GLU A 317 23.25 6.70 -5.62
C GLU A 317 21.73 6.84 -5.72
N GLU A 318 21.03 5.81 -6.21
CA GLU A 318 19.57 5.80 -6.34
C GLU A 318 18.85 5.75 -4.98
N LEU A 319 19.48 5.14 -3.97
CA LEU A 319 19.00 5.06 -2.59
C LEU A 319 19.81 5.96 -1.64
N ALA A 320 20.24 7.13 -2.10
CA ALA A 320 21.12 8.04 -1.36
C ALA A 320 20.58 8.47 0.02
N PHE A 321 19.25 8.43 0.21
CA PHE A 321 18.56 8.72 1.46
C PHE A 321 18.68 7.61 2.53
N MET A 322 19.28 6.46 2.20
CA MET A 322 19.55 5.34 3.13
C MET A 322 20.95 4.75 2.95
N PRO A 323 22.02 5.55 3.10
CA PRO A 323 23.39 5.15 2.76
C PRO A 323 23.96 4.09 3.69
N TYR A 324 23.39 3.91 4.88
CA TYR A 324 23.81 2.96 5.90
C TYR A 324 23.36 1.52 5.63
N VAL A 325 22.50 1.30 4.63
CA VAL A 325 21.82 0.02 4.45
C VAL A 325 22.77 -1.01 3.81
N PRO A 326 22.81 -2.25 4.33
CA PRO A 326 23.55 -3.33 3.69
C PRO A 326 22.96 -3.69 2.33
N VAL A 327 23.83 -3.86 1.33
CA VAL A 327 23.48 -4.32 -0.01
C VAL A 327 24.13 -5.68 -0.22
N LEU A 328 23.32 -6.71 -0.51
CA LEU A 328 23.79 -8.07 -0.77
C LEU A 328 23.37 -8.51 -2.16
N PHE A 329 24.24 -9.26 -2.84
CA PHE A 329 23.98 -9.80 -4.17
C PHE A 329 23.64 -11.30 -4.06
N ILE A 330 22.50 -11.70 -4.61
CA ILE A 330 21.96 -13.05 -4.48
C ILE A 330 21.45 -13.61 -5.83
N SER A 331 21.24 -14.93 -5.85
CA SER A 331 20.66 -15.72 -6.95
C SER A 331 19.82 -16.85 -6.38
#